data_AF-A0A970IVE1-F1
#
_entry.id   AF-A0A970IVE1-F1
#
_cell.length_a   1.000
_cell.length_b   1.000
_cell.length_c   1.000
_cell.angle_alpha   90.00
_cell.angle_beta   90.00
_cell.angle_gamma   90.00
#
_symmetry.space_group_name_H-M   'P 1'
#
loop_
_entity.id
_entity.type
_entity.pdbx_description
1 polymer ?
#
loop_
_entity_poly.entity_id
_entity_poly.type
_entity_poly.pdbx_seq_one_letter_code
_entity_poly.pdbx_strand_id
1 'polypeptide(L)'
;MLTSDPFIVVTKIPLGSVPLHIQELCGEAAEKYGIPVEILMAIVQKETGGTYNPTAYNPESGANGLMQFMPDTWEAYKVDGDRDGEINIYSPADAIFSAAHYLSSLAGSKVDIKKDKDVVLAILAQYGGNSTSTAALNYANNVYLTALNFSQLDAMGLSGLVFPLSGMSLANVNSAYGMRYHPI
;
A
#
# COMPACT_ATOMS: atom_id res chain seq x y z
N MET A 1 -0.76 33.36 31.49
CA MET A 1 -1.07 31.93 31.67
C MET A 1 -2.05 31.54 30.57
N LEU A 2 -1.55 30.90 29.51
CA LEU A 2 -2.37 30.14 28.57
C LEU A 2 -1.88 28.70 28.66
N THR A 3 -2.81 27.85 29.04
CA THR A 3 -2.67 26.47 29.43
C THR A 3 -2.62 25.60 28.19
N SER A 4 -1.51 24.88 28.01
CA SER A 4 -1.41 23.53 27.43
C SER A 4 -2.48 23.11 26.41
N ASP A 5 -2.15 23.21 25.12
CA ASP A 5 -2.62 22.24 24.11
C ASP A 5 -1.51 21.20 23.89
N PRO A 6 -1.63 19.97 24.43
CA PRO A 6 -0.77 18.87 24.08
C PRO A 6 -1.32 18.16 22.82
N PHE A 7 -0.42 17.63 21.99
CA PHE A 7 -0.68 16.85 20.76
C PHE A 7 -1.22 17.69 19.58
N ILE A 8 -0.55 17.83 18.43
CA ILE A 8 0.13 16.80 17.65
C ILE A 8 1.38 17.40 16.99
N VAL A 9 2.52 16.76 17.25
CA VAL A 9 3.72 16.92 16.43
C VAL A 9 3.42 16.25 15.09
N VAL A 10 3.04 17.04 14.07
CA VAL A 10 2.85 16.55 12.70
C VAL A 10 4.22 16.34 12.06
N THR A 11 4.92 15.29 12.45
CA THR A 11 6.06 14.80 11.68
C THR A 11 5.57 13.89 10.57
N LYS A 12 5.60 14.43 9.34
CA LYS A 12 5.70 13.72 8.05
C LYS A 12 4.63 12.65 7.76
N ILE A 13 3.59 13.08 7.06
CA ILE A 13 3.01 12.53 5.82
C ILE A 13 1.74 13.40 5.61
N PRO A 14 1.68 14.29 4.60
CA PRO A 14 0.55 15.23 4.46
C PRO A 14 -0.76 14.49 4.19
N LEU A 15 -1.87 14.92 4.80
CA LEU A 15 -3.22 14.42 4.50
C LEU A 15 -3.46 14.44 2.97
N GLY A 16 -3.76 13.30 2.35
CA GLY A 16 -3.88 13.15 0.89
C GLY A 16 -2.61 12.67 0.17
N SER A 17 -1.76 11.91 0.84
CA SER A 17 -0.40 11.57 0.39
C SER A 17 -0.35 10.56 -0.74
N VAL A 18 -1.35 9.68 -0.88
CA VAL A 18 -1.42 8.65 -1.93
C VAL A 18 -2.52 9.05 -2.92
N PRO A 19 -2.27 9.12 -4.25
CA PRO A 19 -3.31 9.41 -5.24
C PRO A 19 -4.47 8.42 -5.16
N LEU A 20 -5.71 8.89 -5.36
CA LEU A 20 -6.93 8.07 -5.22
C LEU A 20 -6.87 6.76 -6.03
N HIS A 21 -6.46 6.83 -7.30
CA HIS A 21 -6.34 5.63 -8.15
C HIS A 21 -5.39 4.57 -7.59
N ILE A 22 -4.31 4.98 -6.89
CA ILE A 22 -3.38 4.05 -6.23
C ILE A 22 -4.04 3.43 -4.98
N GLN A 23 -4.83 4.21 -4.25
CA GLN A 23 -5.57 3.70 -3.10
C GLN A 23 -6.57 2.62 -3.53
N GLU A 24 -7.30 2.86 -4.62
CA GLU A 24 -8.27 1.92 -5.20
C GLU A 24 -7.58 0.61 -5.62
N LEU A 25 -6.49 0.69 -6.40
CA LEU A 25 -5.71 -0.48 -6.81
C LEU A 25 -5.16 -1.26 -5.60
N CYS A 26 -4.64 -0.56 -4.59
CA CYS A 26 -4.19 -1.18 -3.34
C CYS A 26 -5.34 -1.88 -2.62
N GLY A 27 -6.55 -1.31 -2.62
CA GLY A 27 -7.73 -1.90 -1.99
C GLY A 27 -8.19 -3.18 -2.69
N GLU A 28 -8.24 -3.18 -4.02
CA GLU A 28 -8.58 -4.38 -4.80
C GLU A 28 -7.54 -5.49 -4.63
N ALA A 29 -6.25 -5.13 -4.68
CA ALA A 29 -5.16 -6.08 -4.46
C ALA A 29 -5.19 -6.64 -3.02
N ALA A 30 -5.48 -5.81 -2.03
CA ALA A 30 -5.62 -6.21 -0.63
C ALA A 30 -6.75 -7.23 -0.44
N GLU A 31 -7.92 -6.99 -1.03
CA GLU A 31 -9.05 -7.92 -0.97
C GLU A 31 -8.71 -9.26 -1.61
N LYS A 32 -8.06 -9.22 -2.79
CA LYS A 32 -7.70 -10.42 -3.55
C LYS A 32 -6.65 -11.28 -2.83
N TYR A 33 -5.60 -10.67 -2.29
CA TYR A 33 -4.43 -11.38 -1.78
C TYR A 33 -4.37 -11.49 -0.26
N GLY A 34 -5.29 -10.86 0.46
CA GLY A 34 -5.35 -10.93 1.93
C GLY A 34 -4.23 -10.17 2.63
N ILE A 35 -3.65 -9.18 1.95
CA ILE A 35 -2.63 -8.27 2.49
C ILE A 35 -3.34 -6.96 2.87
N PRO A 36 -3.11 -6.40 4.08
CA PRO A 36 -3.72 -5.14 4.47
C PRO A 36 -3.39 -4.01 3.49
N VAL A 37 -4.41 -3.24 3.12
CA VAL A 37 -4.27 -2.14 2.15
C VAL A 37 -3.26 -1.09 2.62
N GLU A 38 -3.16 -0.86 3.94
CA GLU A 38 -2.22 0.07 4.53
C GLU A 38 -0.77 -0.36 4.32
N ILE A 39 -0.49 -1.67 4.24
CA ILE A 39 0.83 -2.19 3.92
C ILE A 39 1.19 -1.87 2.48
N LEU A 40 0.29 -2.13 1.54
CA LEU A 40 0.53 -1.85 0.12
C LEU A 40 0.76 -0.35 -0.11
N MET A 41 -0.08 0.51 0.48
CA MET A 41 0.10 1.96 0.39
C MET A 41 1.40 2.43 1.05
N ALA A 42 1.79 1.85 2.18
CA ALA A 42 3.04 2.19 2.85
C ALA A 42 4.26 1.81 2.00
N ILE A 43 4.22 0.68 1.29
CA ILE A 43 5.26 0.30 0.34
C ILE A 43 5.31 1.31 -0.81
N VAL A 44 4.19 1.59 -1.49
CA VAL A 44 4.19 2.57 -2.61
C VAL A 44 4.73 3.94 -2.15
N GLN A 45 4.26 4.42 -1.00
CA GLN A 45 4.71 5.70 -0.43
C GLN A 45 6.20 5.69 -0.10
N LYS A 46 6.72 4.56 0.38
CA LYS A 46 8.14 4.37 0.70
C LYS A 46 9.01 4.32 -0.56
N GLU A 47 8.61 3.53 -1.55
CA GLU A 47 9.35 3.31 -2.79
C GLU A 47 9.42 4.56 -3.66
N THR A 48 8.34 5.33 -3.70
CA THR A 48 8.23 6.51 -4.58
C THR A 48 8.66 7.80 -3.89
N GLY A 49 8.87 7.77 -2.57
CA GLY A 49 9.06 8.98 -1.77
C GLY A 49 7.89 9.97 -1.84
N GLY A 50 6.71 9.53 -2.30
CA GLY A 50 5.52 10.35 -2.50
C GLY A 50 5.36 10.96 -3.89
N THR A 51 6.21 10.60 -4.85
CA THR A 51 6.10 11.08 -6.24
C THR A 51 5.12 10.26 -7.09
N TYR A 52 4.89 9.00 -6.73
CA TYR A 52 4.03 8.04 -7.46
C TYR A 52 4.34 7.92 -8.95
N ASN A 53 5.60 8.15 -9.35
CA ASN A 53 6.01 8.00 -10.73
C ASN A 53 6.10 6.49 -11.07
N PRO A 54 5.24 5.96 -11.96
CA PRO A 54 5.22 4.54 -12.27
C PRO A 54 6.40 4.10 -13.14
N THR A 55 7.11 5.03 -13.79
CA THR A 55 8.29 4.73 -14.62
C THR A 55 9.61 4.93 -13.87
N ALA A 56 9.58 4.92 -12.53
CA ALA A 56 10.78 5.08 -11.72
C ALA A 56 11.75 3.92 -11.95
N TYR A 57 13.02 4.25 -12.18
CA TYR A 57 14.11 3.29 -12.35
C TYR A 57 15.30 3.68 -11.48
N ASN A 58 15.80 2.72 -10.72
CA ASN A 58 17.02 2.87 -9.94
C ASN A 58 18.19 2.18 -10.66
N PRO A 59 19.18 2.93 -11.18
CA PRO A 59 20.31 2.36 -11.92
C PRO A 59 21.31 1.59 -11.04
N GLU A 60 21.35 1.82 -9.72
CA GLU A 60 22.28 1.16 -8.82
C GLU A 60 21.80 -0.23 -8.40
N SER A 61 20.50 -0.37 -8.10
CA SER A 61 19.91 -1.65 -7.73
C SER A 61 19.29 -2.40 -8.91
N GLY A 62 18.93 -1.71 -10.00
CA GLY A 62 18.13 -2.29 -11.08
C GLY A 62 16.63 -2.38 -10.76
N ALA A 63 16.18 -1.75 -9.67
CA ALA A 63 14.77 -1.73 -9.29
C ALA A 63 13.92 -0.88 -10.24
N ASN A 64 12.75 -1.39 -10.61
CA ASN A 64 11.88 -0.82 -11.64
C ASN A 64 10.44 -0.66 -11.17
N GLY A 65 9.79 0.37 -11.69
CA GLY A 65 8.35 0.56 -11.56
C GLY A 65 7.94 1.21 -10.23
N LEU A 66 6.63 1.36 -10.08
CA LEU A 66 6.01 2.00 -8.91
C LEU A 66 6.40 1.31 -7.58
N MET A 67 6.52 -0.01 -7.62
CA MET A 67 6.82 -0.86 -6.45
C MET A 67 8.30 -1.25 -6.33
N GLN A 68 9.17 -0.67 -7.18
CA GLN A 68 10.63 -0.88 -7.17
C GLN A 68 11.04 -2.36 -7.17
N PHE A 69 10.48 -3.14 -8.11
CA PHE A 69 10.81 -4.54 -8.25
C PHE A 69 12.20 -4.77 -8.80
N MET A 70 12.91 -5.74 -8.23
CA MET A 70 14.06 -6.38 -8.86
C MET A 70 13.59 -7.26 -10.04
N PRO A 71 14.37 -7.38 -11.13
CA PRO A 71 13.97 -8.15 -12.32
C PRO A 71 13.58 -9.60 -12.02
N ASP A 72 14.37 -10.31 -11.22
CA ASP A 72 14.10 -11.72 -10.89
C ASP A 72 12.80 -11.89 -10.08
N THR A 73 12.55 -10.97 -9.14
CA THR A 73 11.31 -10.97 -8.35
C THR A 73 10.11 -10.65 -9.23
N TRP A 74 10.24 -9.70 -10.16
CA TRP A 74 9.19 -9.39 -11.12
C TRP A 74 8.82 -10.62 -11.95
N GLU A 75 9.80 -11.30 -12.56
CA GLU A 75 9.53 -12.47 -13.38
C GLU A 75 8.85 -13.62 -12.61
N ALA A 76 9.15 -13.77 -11.33
CA ALA A 76 8.56 -14.82 -10.50
C ALA A 76 7.11 -14.53 -10.06
N TYR A 77 6.76 -13.25 -9.85
CA TYR A 77 5.51 -12.87 -9.19
C TYR A 77 4.58 -11.96 -10.00
N LYS A 78 5.00 -11.55 -11.21
CA LYS A 78 4.21 -10.66 -12.06
C LYS A 78 2.84 -11.25 -12.37
N VAL A 79 1.82 -10.39 -12.32
CA VAL A 79 0.44 -10.70 -12.66
C VAL A 79 -0.16 -9.55 -13.44
N ASP A 80 -1.09 -9.90 -14.32
CA ASP A 80 -1.97 -8.95 -15.00
C ASP A 80 -3.02 -8.46 -13.99
N GLY A 81 -2.80 -7.24 -13.49
CA GLY A 81 -3.54 -6.64 -12.39
C GLY A 81 -4.89 -6.07 -12.84
N ASP A 82 -4.89 -5.35 -13.96
CA ASP A 82 -6.08 -4.72 -14.56
C ASP A 82 -6.79 -5.59 -15.61
N ARG A 83 -6.19 -6.73 -15.98
CA ARG A 83 -6.73 -7.76 -16.89
C ARG A 83 -6.83 -7.26 -18.33
N ASP A 84 -5.91 -6.39 -18.74
CA ASP A 84 -5.85 -5.87 -20.10
C ASP A 84 -5.17 -6.85 -21.09
N GLY A 85 -4.56 -7.92 -20.59
CA GLY A 85 -3.88 -8.96 -21.37
C GLY A 85 -2.38 -8.73 -21.57
N GLU A 86 -1.82 -7.63 -21.06
CA GLU A 86 -0.39 -7.33 -21.02
C GLU A 86 0.09 -7.27 -19.55
N ILE A 87 1.34 -7.66 -19.31
CA ILE A 87 1.94 -7.57 -17.96
C ILE A 87 3.12 -6.60 -18.04
N ASN A 88 2.95 -5.40 -17.50
CA ASN A 88 3.87 -4.28 -17.61
C ASN A 88 4.29 -3.74 -16.24
N ILE A 89 5.59 -3.77 -15.95
CA ILE A 89 6.16 -3.27 -14.69
C ILE A 89 5.91 -1.78 -14.44
N TYR A 90 5.61 -1.03 -15.50
CA TYR A 90 5.26 0.39 -15.45
C TYR A 90 3.75 0.64 -15.37
N SER A 91 2.92 -0.40 -15.40
CA SER A 91 1.50 -0.29 -15.04
C SER A 91 1.38 -0.25 -13.50
N PRO A 92 0.78 0.80 -12.91
CA PRO A 92 0.49 0.82 -11.48
C PRO A 92 -0.31 -0.40 -11.02
N ALA A 93 -1.27 -0.86 -11.84
CA ALA A 93 -2.12 -2.00 -11.51
C ALA A 93 -1.28 -3.28 -11.40
N ASP A 94 -0.52 -3.61 -12.43
CA ASP A 94 0.33 -4.81 -12.43
C ASP A 94 1.37 -4.76 -11.32
N ALA A 95 2.01 -3.61 -11.12
CA ALA A 95 3.00 -3.44 -10.05
C ALA A 95 2.39 -3.70 -8.66
N ILE A 96 1.25 -3.09 -8.34
CA ILE A 96 0.60 -3.23 -7.03
C ILE A 96 0.08 -4.65 -6.84
N PHE A 97 -0.58 -5.23 -7.84
CA PHE A 97 -1.11 -6.60 -7.75
C PHE A 97 0.01 -7.64 -7.64
N SER A 98 1.12 -7.43 -8.34
CA SER A 98 2.29 -8.31 -8.24
C SER A 98 2.95 -8.22 -6.87
N ALA A 99 2.98 -7.03 -6.26
CA ALA A 99 3.53 -6.85 -4.91
C ALA A 99 2.64 -7.53 -3.86
N ALA A 100 1.32 -7.38 -3.99
CA ALA A 100 0.37 -8.07 -3.14
C ALA A 100 0.46 -9.59 -3.30
N HIS A 101 0.62 -10.10 -4.52
CA HIS A 101 0.85 -11.51 -4.80
C HIS A 101 2.13 -12.02 -4.14
N TYR A 102 3.24 -11.29 -4.27
CA TYR A 102 4.51 -11.65 -3.66
C TYR A 102 4.40 -11.69 -2.12
N LEU A 103 3.86 -10.64 -1.49
CA LEU A 103 3.67 -10.61 -0.03
C LEU A 103 2.76 -11.74 0.46
N SER A 104 1.70 -12.06 -0.29
CA SER A 104 0.78 -13.16 0.02
C SER A 104 1.48 -14.52 -0.05
N SER A 105 2.33 -14.74 -1.05
CA SER A 105 3.13 -15.97 -1.15
C SER A 105 4.09 -16.16 0.03
N LEU A 106 4.62 -15.07 0.58
CA LEU A 106 5.49 -15.10 1.76
C LEU A 106 4.71 -15.31 3.06
N ALA A 107 3.53 -14.70 3.17
CA ALA A 107 2.69 -14.80 4.36
C ALA A 107 2.04 -16.18 4.51
N GLY A 108 1.65 -16.82 3.40
CA GLY A 108 0.97 -18.12 3.39
C GLY A 108 -0.49 -18.10 3.84
N SER A 109 -0.94 -17.01 4.45
CA SER A 109 -2.34 -16.77 4.84
C SER A 109 -2.68 -15.28 4.86
N LYS A 110 -3.96 -14.94 5.03
CA LYS A 110 -4.38 -13.56 5.30
C LYS A 110 -3.70 -13.05 6.57
N VAL A 111 -3.26 -11.79 6.57
CA VAL A 111 -2.57 -11.17 7.71
C VAL A 111 -3.33 -9.95 8.22
N ASP A 112 -3.35 -9.78 9.55
CA ASP A 112 -3.85 -8.60 10.24
C ASP A 112 -2.67 -7.80 10.78
N ILE A 113 -2.57 -6.52 10.40
CA ILE A 113 -1.43 -5.67 10.75
C ILE A 113 -1.20 -5.54 12.27
N LYS A 114 -2.25 -5.63 13.10
CA LYS A 114 -2.14 -5.46 14.56
C LYS A 114 -1.86 -6.78 15.27
N LYS A 115 -2.44 -7.88 14.77
CA LYS A 115 -2.32 -9.20 15.40
C LYS A 115 -1.09 -9.97 14.94
N ASP A 116 -0.73 -9.83 13.66
CA ASP A 116 0.31 -10.63 13.00
C ASP A 116 1.59 -9.82 12.77
N LYS A 117 1.91 -8.90 13.67
CA LYS A 117 3.05 -7.97 13.56
C LYS A 117 4.34 -8.66 13.14
N ASP A 118 4.69 -9.79 13.78
CA ASP A 118 5.95 -10.48 13.51
C ASP A 118 5.99 -11.09 12.10
N VAL A 119 4.86 -11.62 11.62
CA VAL A 119 4.72 -12.12 10.25
C VAL A 119 4.84 -10.96 9.27
N VAL A 120 4.14 -9.85 9.52
CA VAL A 120 4.18 -8.66 8.67
C VAL A 120 5.60 -8.09 8.58
N LEU A 121 6.32 -8.00 9.70
CA LEU A 121 7.72 -7.55 9.69
C LEU A 121 8.63 -8.51 8.92
N ALA A 122 8.42 -9.83 9.04
CA ALA A 122 9.22 -10.82 8.32
C ALA A 122 9.02 -10.72 6.79
N ILE A 123 7.76 -10.66 6.32
CA ILE A 123 7.48 -10.54 4.88
C ILE A 123 7.95 -9.21 4.32
N LEU A 124 7.86 -8.11 5.08
CA LEU A 124 8.37 -6.80 4.67
C LEU A 124 9.89 -6.76 4.64
N ALA A 125 10.56 -7.43 5.56
CA ALA A 125 12.02 -7.54 5.54
C ALA A 125 12.47 -8.33 4.31
N GLN A 126 11.76 -9.40 3.97
CA GLN A 126 12.02 -10.18 2.75
C GLN A 126 11.69 -9.40 1.47
N TYR A 127 10.70 -8.50 1.51
CA TYR A 127 10.41 -7.57 0.42
C TYR A 127 11.55 -6.57 0.20
N GLY A 128 12.06 -5.96 1.28
CA GLY A 128 13.16 -5.00 1.24
C GLY A 128 14.54 -5.60 0.95
N GLY A 129 14.65 -6.92 0.75
CA GLY A 129 15.89 -7.62 0.39
C GLY A 129 16.17 -8.83 1.29
N ASN A 130 17.39 -8.90 1.85
CA ASN A 130 17.76 -10.01 2.72
C ASN A 130 17.13 -9.82 4.11
N SER A 131 16.18 -10.69 4.46
CA SER A 131 15.37 -10.62 5.69
C SER A 131 16.18 -10.61 7.00
N THR A 132 17.42 -11.09 7.00
CA THR A 132 18.29 -11.05 8.19
C THR A 132 19.19 -9.81 8.25
N SER A 133 19.20 -8.98 7.21
CA SER A 133 20.03 -7.78 7.16
C SER A 133 19.43 -6.63 7.95
N THR A 134 20.26 -5.83 8.62
CA THR A 134 19.81 -4.63 9.35
C THR A 134 19.07 -3.65 8.45
N ALA A 135 19.47 -3.53 7.18
CA ALA A 135 18.81 -2.66 6.21
C ALA A 135 17.37 -3.10 5.94
N ALA A 136 17.14 -4.39 5.70
CA ALA A 136 15.82 -4.96 5.49
C ALA A 136 14.92 -4.87 6.73
N LEU A 137 15.48 -5.13 7.92
CA LEU A 137 14.75 -4.97 9.18
C LEU A 137 14.36 -3.51 9.42
N ASN A 138 15.24 -2.57 9.12
CA ASN A 138 14.94 -1.14 9.21
C ASN A 138 13.87 -0.74 8.18
N TYR A 139 13.97 -1.25 6.95
CA TYR A 139 12.95 -1.04 5.92
C TYR A 139 11.58 -1.53 6.41
N ALA A 140 11.50 -2.76 6.91
CA ALA A 140 10.27 -3.37 7.40
C ALA A 140 9.63 -2.56 8.52
N ASN A 141 10.43 -2.12 9.50
CA ASN A 141 9.93 -1.29 10.59
C ASN A 141 9.39 0.06 10.10
N ASN A 142 10.07 0.71 9.16
CA ASN A 142 9.60 1.98 8.61
C ASN A 142 8.27 1.81 7.86
N VAL A 143 8.17 0.81 6.98
CA VAL A 143 6.92 0.53 6.24
C VAL A 143 5.79 0.18 7.20
N TYR A 144 6.05 -0.68 8.19
CA TYR A 144 5.05 -1.06 9.19
C TYR A 144 4.53 0.15 9.99
N LEU A 145 5.41 1.05 10.43
CA LEU A 145 5.01 2.28 11.14
C LEU A 145 4.20 3.22 10.24
N THR A 146 4.59 3.37 8.97
CA THR A 146 3.81 4.15 8.00
C THR A 146 2.42 3.55 7.78
N ALA A 147 2.31 2.22 7.69
CA ALA A 147 1.02 1.54 7.55
C ALA A 147 0.13 1.72 8.79
N LEU A 148 0.70 1.68 10.00
CA LEU A 148 -0.05 1.98 11.22
C LEU A 148 -0.57 3.42 11.27
N ASN A 149 0.17 4.38 10.68
CA ASN A 149 -0.31 5.76 10.58
C ASN A 149 -1.50 5.86 9.62
N PHE A 150 -1.47 5.17 8.47
CA PHE A 150 -2.62 5.09 7.57
C PHE A 150 -3.85 4.49 8.25
N SER A 151 -3.69 3.40 9.00
CA SER A 151 -4.78 2.74 9.73
C SER A 151 -5.42 3.65 10.80
N GLN A 152 -4.61 4.44 11.51
CA GLN A 152 -5.11 5.40 12.50
C GLN A 152 -5.85 6.57 11.85
N LEU A 153 -5.30 7.11 10.77
CA LEU A 153 -5.93 8.21 10.05
C LEU A 153 -7.27 7.79 9.40
N ASP A 154 -7.40 6.53 8.98
CA ASP A 154 -8.67 5.95 8.51
C ASP A 154 -9.73 5.92 9.60
N ALA A 155 -9.37 5.36 10.76
CA ALA A 155 -10.25 5.29 11.92
C ALA A 155 -10.72 6.68 12.42
N MET A 156 -9.95 7.73 12.12
CA MET A 156 -10.27 9.11 12.43
C MET A 156 -11.02 9.84 11.29
N GLY A 157 -11.17 9.24 10.11
CA GLY A 157 -11.77 9.88 8.93
C GLY A 157 -10.94 11.02 8.34
N LEU A 158 -9.64 11.06 8.65
CA LEU A 158 -8.74 12.16 8.29
C LEU A 158 -7.70 11.76 7.23
N SER A 159 -7.55 10.47 6.94
CA SER A 159 -6.56 9.96 5.99
C SER A 159 -6.75 10.43 4.54
N GLY A 160 -7.95 10.88 4.19
CA GLY A 160 -8.37 11.00 2.78
C GLY A 160 -8.55 9.64 2.11
N LEU A 161 -8.58 8.54 2.88
CA LEU A 161 -8.97 7.21 2.41
C LEU A 161 -10.47 7.25 2.15
N VAL A 162 -10.85 7.38 0.88
CA VAL A 162 -12.19 7.05 0.45
C VAL A 162 -12.14 5.59 0.02
N PHE A 163 -12.11 4.67 0.98
CA PHE A 163 -12.45 3.26 0.68
C PHE A 163 -13.94 3.22 0.32
N PRO A 164 -14.39 2.31 -0.57
CA PRO A 164 -15.79 1.94 -0.46
C PRO A 164 -15.99 1.33 0.94
N LEU A 165 -17.03 1.78 1.65
CA LEU A 165 -17.39 1.32 2.98
C LEU A 165 -17.64 -0.20 3.00
N SER A 166 -17.57 -0.81 4.19
CA SER A 166 -17.96 -2.21 4.42
C SER A 166 -19.29 -2.55 3.72
N GLY A 167 -19.23 -3.43 2.71
CA GLY A 167 -20.37 -3.84 1.88
C GLY A 167 -20.33 -3.34 0.41
N MET A 168 -19.33 -2.56 0.02
CA MET A 168 -19.20 -2.03 -1.34
C MET A 168 -17.92 -2.54 -2.02
N SER A 169 -18.07 -3.29 -3.10
CA SER A 169 -17.03 -3.58 -4.10
C SER A 169 -17.39 -2.89 -5.41
N LEU A 170 -16.48 -2.82 -6.40
CA LEU A 170 -16.73 -2.27 -7.74
C LEU A 170 -18.00 -2.81 -8.42
N ALA A 171 -18.46 -4.01 -8.06
CA ALA A 171 -19.73 -4.58 -8.53
C ALA A 171 -20.97 -3.81 -8.05
N ASN A 172 -20.84 -3.02 -6.98
CA ASN A 172 -21.91 -2.26 -6.34
C ASN A 172 -21.80 -0.74 -6.52
N VAL A 173 -20.73 -0.23 -7.15
CA VAL A 173 -20.51 1.22 -7.35
C VAL A 173 -20.85 1.59 -8.81
N ASN A 174 -22.14 1.84 -9.09
CA ASN A 174 -22.63 2.13 -10.44
C ASN A 174 -22.79 3.63 -10.77
N SER A 175 -21.99 4.55 -10.20
CA SER A 175 -21.96 5.93 -10.70
C SER A 175 -20.76 6.72 -10.20
N ALA A 176 -20.09 7.41 -11.13
CA ALA A 176 -18.90 8.22 -10.85
C ALA A 176 -19.19 9.53 -10.11
N TYR A 177 -20.42 10.08 -10.10
CA TYR A 177 -20.79 11.24 -9.26
C TYR A 177 -22.32 11.42 -9.23
N GLY A 178 -22.92 11.53 -8.04
CA GLY A 178 -24.30 12.01 -7.88
C GLY A 178 -24.85 11.94 -6.45
N MET A 179 -24.93 13.08 -5.76
CA MET A 179 -25.59 13.27 -4.46
C MET A 179 -27.06 12.85 -4.49
N ARG A 180 -27.58 12.22 -3.41
CA ARG A 180 -28.97 12.43 -2.98
C ARG A 180 -29.10 12.53 -1.46
N TYR A 181 -29.80 13.60 -1.07
CA TYR A 181 -30.13 14.02 0.27
C TYR A 181 -30.87 12.95 1.08
N HIS A 182 -30.46 12.81 2.35
CA HIS A 182 -31.37 12.40 3.42
C HIS A 182 -32.39 13.51 3.66
N PRO A 183 -33.65 13.16 3.94
CA PRO A 183 -34.16 13.58 5.24
C PRO A 183 -35.05 12.54 5.93
N ILE A 184 -34.81 12.44 7.25
CA ILE A 184 -35.58 11.85 8.36
C ILE A 184 -36.19 10.46 8.20
#